data_AF-A0A9P6S8J7-F1
#
_entry.id   AF-A0A9P6S8J7-F1
#
_cell.length_a   1.000
_cell.length_b   1.000
_cell.length_c   1.000
_cell.angle_alpha   90.00
_cell.angle_beta   90.00
_cell.angle_gamma   90.00
#
_symmetry.space_group_name_H-M   'P 1'
#
loop_
_entity.id
_entity.type
_entity.pdbx_description
1 polymer ?
#
loop_
_entity_poly.entity_id
_entity_poly.type
_entity_poly.pdbx_seq_one_letter_code
_entity_poly.pdbx_strand_id
1 'polypeptide(L)'
;MSPQPPTLFSPSLISTTIQAQLPSGYKLRPLEITDYTKGFYDCLAGLTVVGKVSEHSFQQTFEQMRRCEGVYHIVVIEDLAASRIVATGTLIVEQKFLRGCAKAGHIEDIVVHDSQRGKKFGIRLIDQLKHIGTMVGCYKLLLTCSEGNEAFYGKSGFVRKDLHMAVYLNNDSSTSSVAAPVVAVPVVVPTTSSEATTSTAAALGAATTTSTNNSNFIVNTNNNIIITNTDTTPKARTVSIEALSASMESIMVK
;
A
#
# COMPACT_ATOMS: atom_id res chain seq x y z
N MET A 1 16.66 -29.77 -11.77
CA MET A 1 15.72 -29.02 -10.91
C MET A 1 14.65 -28.48 -11.82
N SER A 2 13.37 -28.77 -11.57
CA SER A 2 12.29 -28.12 -12.31
C SER A 2 12.40 -26.60 -12.14
N PRO A 3 12.16 -25.80 -13.19
CA PRO A 3 12.20 -24.35 -13.07
C PRO A 3 11.18 -23.89 -12.02
N GLN A 4 11.59 -22.97 -11.15
CA GLN A 4 10.68 -22.35 -10.20
C GLN A 4 9.58 -21.59 -10.97
N PRO A 5 8.32 -21.62 -10.50
CA PRO A 5 7.25 -20.91 -11.17
C PRO A 5 7.54 -19.40 -11.15
N PRO A 6 7.16 -18.67 -12.22
CA PRO A 6 7.23 -17.23 -12.24
C PRO A 6 6.49 -16.57 -11.07
N THR A 7 7.18 -15.66 -10.37
CA THR A 7 6.59 -14.78 -9.36
C THR A 7 6.19 -13.43 -9.96
N LEU A 8 5.20 -12.78 -9.36
CA LEU A 8 4.70 -11.49 -9.84
C LEU A 8 5.75 -10.36 -9.72
N PHE A 9 6.56 -10.41 -8.65
CA PHE A 9 7.68 -9.50 -8.42
C PHE A 9 8.85 -10.25 -7.76
N SER A 10 9.99 -9.57 -7.61
CA SER A 10 11.22 -10.14 -7.02
C SER A 10 11.00 -10.59 -5.56
N PRO A 11 11.28 -11.86 -5.22
CA PRO A 11 11.18 -12.35 -3.84
C PRO A 11 12.12 -11.64 -2.84
N SER A 12 13.13 -10.92 -3.33
CA SER A 12 14.05 -10.13 -2.49
C SER A 12 13.36 -9.02 -1.69
N LEU A 13 12.16 -8.61 -2.09
CA LEU A 13 11.34 -7.62 -1.37
C LEU A 13 10.56 -8.24 -0.20
N ILE A 14 10.60 -9.56 -0.02
CA ILE A 14 9.98 -10.23 1.13
C ILE A 14 10.91 -10.14 2.34
N SER A 15 10.40 -9.61 3.45
CA SER A 15 11.18 -9.45 4.68
C SER A 15 11.35 -10.79 5.39
N THR A 16 12.59 -11.21 5.57
CA THR A 16 12.94 -12.39 6.38
C THR A 16 12.50 -12.23 7.84
N THR A 17 12.58 -11.00 8.38
CA THR A 17 12.12 -10.68 9.74
C THR A 17 10.61 -10.86 9.89
N ILE A 18 9.81 -10.45 8.90
CA ILE A 18 8.35 -10.63 8.96
C ILE A 18 7.97 -12.09 8.71
N GLN A 19 8.64 -12.77 7.78
CA GLN A 19 8.49 -14.20 7.54
C GLN A 19 8.76 -15.03 8.81
N ALA A 20 9.77 -14.67 9.61
CA ALA A 20 10.11 -15.36 10.85
C ALA A 20 9.03 -15.21 11.95
N GLN A 21 8.10 -14.26 11.81
CA GLN A 21 6.99 -14.06 12.75
C GLN A 21 5.74 -14.86 12.39
N LEU A 22 5.75 -15.57 11.25
CA LEU A 22 4.68 -16.51 10.92
C LEU A 22 4.84 -17.81 11.73
N PRO A 23 3.74 -18.51 12.06
CA PRO A 23 3.83 -19.85 12.60
C PRO A 23 4.58 -20.78 11.64
N SER A 24 5.19 -21.83 12.18
CA SER A 24 5.84 -22.87 11.37
C SER A 24 4.87 -23.46 10.36
N GLY A 25 5.36 -23.73 9.14
CA GLY A 25 4.54 -24.30 8.05
C GLY A 25 3.84 -23.26 7.18
N TYR A 26 4.01 -21.96 7.46
CA TYR A 26 3.48 -20.89 6.61
C TYR A 26 4.59 -20.11 5.90
N LYS A 27 4.33 -19.75 4.65
CA LYS A 27 5.27 -19.00 3.81
C LYS A 27 4.65 -17.72 3.28
N LEU A 28 5.27 -16.60 3.58
CA LEU A 28 5.03 -15.29 2.98
C LEU A 28 5.84 -15.21 1.68
N ARG A 29 5.18 -14.92 0.56
CA ARG A 29 5.87 -14.84 -0.74
C ARG A 29 5.08 -14.00 -1.74
N PRO A 30 5.67 -13.60 -2.88
CA PRO A 30 4.91 -13.04 -3.99
C PRO A 30 3.91 -14.06 -4.53
N LEU A 31 2.82 -13.56 -5.12
CA LEU A 31 1.92 -14.36 -5.93
C LEU A 31 2.69 -15.05 -7.07
N GLU A 32 2.40 -16.33 -7.29
CA GLU A 32 2.96 -17.16 -8.36
C GLU A 32 1.90 -17.43 -9.43
N ILE A 33 2.32 -17.60 -10.69
CA ILE A 33 1.41 -17.89 -11.81
C ILE A 33 0.62 -19.20 -11.64
N THR A 34 1.07 -20.09 -10.77
CA THR A 34 0.42 -21.37 -10.45
C THR A 34 -0.57 -21.28 -9.28
N ASP A 35 -0.68 -20.14 -8.59
CA ASP A 35 -1.50 -20.02 -7.38
C ASP A 35 -3.01 -20.09 -7.64
N TYR A 36 -3.43 -20.03 -8.91
CA TYR A 36 -4.80 -20.35 -9.31
C TYR A 36 -5.25 -21.71 -8.75
N THR A 37 -4.42 -22.75 -8.91
CA THR A 37 -4.73 -24.11 -8.44
C THR A 37 -4.53 -24.30 -6.94
N LYS A 38 -3.89 -23.33 -6.27
CA LYS A 38 -3.69 -23.31 -4.81
C LYS A 38 -4.81 -22.59 -4.06
N GLY A 39 -5.93 -22.28 -4.73
CA GLY A 39 -7.10 -21.67 -4.10
C GLY A 39 -6.95 -20.18 -3.81
N PHE A 40 -6.18 -19.45 -4.62
CA PHE A 40 -6.07 -17.99 -4.50
C PHE A 40 -7.43 -17.28 -4.53
N TYR A 41 -8.31 -17.65 -5.47
CA TYR A 41 -9.64 -17.07 -5.56
C TYR A 41 -10.58 -17.48 -4.42
N ASP A 42 -10.42 -18.69 -3.87
CA ASP A 42 -11.17 -19.11 -2.68
C ASP A 42 -10.82 -18.22 -1.48
N CYS A 43 -9.56 -17.79 -1.37
CA CYS A 43 -9.15 -16.83 -0.35
C CYS A 43 -9.73 -15.43 -0.61
N LEU A 44 -9.70 -14.93 -1.86
CA LEU A 44 -10.27 -13.64 -2.24
C LEU A 44 -11.80 -13.56 -2.07
N ALA A 45 -12.50 -14.67 -2.21
CA ALA A 45 -13.94 -14.75 -2.01
C ALA A 45 -14.38 -14.38 -0.57
N GLY A 46 -13.47 -14.41 0.40
CA GLY A 46 -13.71 -13.92 1.76
C GLY A 46 -13.80 -12.38 1.86
N LEU A 47 -13.42 -11.64 0.81
CA LEU A 47 -13.45 -10.19 0.77
C LEU A 47 -14.66 -9.63 0.00
N THR A 48 -14.87 -10.11 -1.23
CA THR A 48 -15.90 -9.59 -2.14
C THR A 48 -16.24 -10.59 -3.24
N VAL A 49 -17.13 -10.19 -4.15
CA VAL A 49 -17.51 -10.95 -5.34
C VAL A 49 -16.32 -11.08 -6.29
N VAL A 50 -15.83 -12.30 -6.48
CA VAL A 50 -14.76 -12.63 -7.44
C VAL A 50 -15.31 -12.79 -8.87
N GLY A 51 -16.50 -13.35 -9.01
CA GLY A 51 -17.05 -13.75 -10.31
C GLY A 51 -16.51 -15.10 -10.82
N LYS A 52 -16.83 -15.46 -12.07
CA LYS A 52 -16.32 -16.68 -12.72
C LYS A 52 -15.00 -16.35 -13.42
N VAL A 53 -13.90 -16.89 -12.89
CA VAL A 53 -12.56 -16.68 -13.47
C VAL A 53 -11.97 -18.01 -13.93
N SER A 54 -11.48 -18.07 -15.16
CA SER A 54 -10.75 -19.22 -15.68
C SER A 54 -9.25 -19.13 -15.34
N GLU A 55 -8.55 -20.26 -15.30
CA GLU A 55 -7.09 -20.27 -15.13
C GLU A 55 -6.37 -19.44 -16.19
N HIS A 56 -6.84 -19.52 -17.43
CA HIS A 56 -6.32 -18.70 -18.53
C HIS A 56 -6.47 -17.20 -18.27
N SER A 57 -7.65 -16.76 -17.81
CA SER A 57 -7.89 -15.35 -17.44
C SER A 57 -6.99 -14.90 -16.29
N PHE A 58 -6.76 -15.76 -15.30
CA PHE A 58 -5.82 -15.51 -14.21
C PHE A 58 -4.40 -15.30 -14.75
N GLN A 59 -3.90 -16.24 -15.56
CA GLN A 59 -2.57 -16.18 -16.14
C GLN A 59 -2.39 -14.93 -17.02
N GLN A 60 -3.39 -14.57 -17.83
CA GLN A 60 -3.36 -13.34 -18.63
C GLN A 60 -3.26 -12.09 -17.75
N THR A 61 -4.06 -12.01 -16.69
CA THR A 61 -4.05 -10.87 -15.75
C THR A 61 -2.72 -10.79 -15.01
N PHE A 62 -2.22 -11.93 -14.53
CA PHE A 62 -0.91 -12.03 -13.89
C PHE A 62 0.20 -11.50 -14.80
N GLU A 63 0.23 -11.91 -16.07
CA GLU A 63 1.24 -11.46 -17.03
C GLU A 63 1.08 -9.98 -17.41
N GLN A 64 -0.12 -9.42 -17.38
CA GLN A 64 -0.32 -7.98 -17.57
C GLN A 64 0.25 -7.20 -16.39
N MET A 65 -0.09 -7.60 -15.15
CA MET A 65 0.45 -6.98 -13.94
C MET A 65 1.96 -7.11 -13.86
N ARG A 66 2.53 -8.28 -14.21
CA ARG A 66 3.97 -8.54 -14.19
C ARG A 66 4.76 -7.65 -15.16
N ARG A 67 4.16 -7.26 -16.30
CA ARG A 67 4.77 -6.30 -17.26
C ARG A 67 4.78 -4.87 -16.74
N CYS A 68 3.92 -4.53 -15.79
CA CYS A 68 3.93 -3.24 -15.10
C CYS A 68 4.96 -3.26 -13.96
N GLU A 69 6.24 -3.28 -14.34
CA GLU A 69 7.35 -3.42 -13.40
C GLU A 69 7.29 -2.37 -12.29
N GLY A 70 7.36 -2.84 -11.04
CA GLY A 70 7.35 -1.98 -9.85
C GLY A 70 6.00 -1.35 -9.50
N VAL A 71 4.90 -1.72 -10.18
CA VAL A 71 3.55 -1.22 -9.87
C VAL A 71 2.82 -2.18 -8.92
N TYR A 72 2.63 -3.44 -9.32
CA TYR A 72 1.82 -4.41 -8.58
C TYR A 72 2.66 -5.32 -7.69
N HIS A 73 2.34 -5.35 -6.39
CA HIS A 73 2.98 -6.23 -5.42
C HIS A 73 1.91 -7.01 -4.65
N ILE A 74 1.51 -8.16 -5.17
CA ILE A 74 0.55 -9.07 -4.51
C ILE A 74 1.34 -10.06 -3.66
N VAL A 75 1.15 -9.97 -2.34
CA VAL A 75 1.77 -10.83 -1.34
C VAL A 75 0.76 -11.86 -0.88
N VAL A 76 1.17 -13.12 -0.84
CA VAL A 76 0.35 -14.22 -0.33
C VAL A 76 1.01 -14.87 0.88
N ILE A 77 0.18 -15.48 1.74
CA ILE A 77 0.62 -16.46 2.73
C ILE A 77 0.09 -17.81 2.29
N GLU A 78 1.00 -18.77 2.12
CA GLU A 78 0.70 -20.16 1.79
C GLU A 78 0.82 -21.03 3.04
N ASP A 79 -0.18 -21.89 3.25
CA ASP A 79 -0.09 -23.06 4.13
C ASP A 79 0.62 -24.18 3.37
N LEU A 80 1.85 -24.49 3.77
CA LEU A 80 2.70 -25.44 3.04
C LEU A 80 2.21 -26.89 3.19
N ALA A 81 1.53 -27.23 4.29
CA ALA A 81 1.02 -28.57 4.49
C ALA A 81 -0.18 -28.84 3.58
N ALA A 82 -1.06 -27.85 3.42
CA ALA A 82 -2.22 -27.93 2.54
C ALA A 82 -1.90 -27.56 1.08
N SER A 83 -0.74 -26.95 0.81
CA SER A 83 -0.40 -26.32 -0.49
C SER A 83 -1.49 -25.35 -0.95
N ARG A 84 -1.95 -24.49 -0.02
CA ARG A 84 -3.06 -23.55 -0.27
C ARG A 84 -2.73 -22.13 0.14
N ILE A 85 -3.22 -21.18 -0.64
CA ILE A 85 -3.21 -19.76 -0.28
C ILE A 85 -4.27 -19.52 0.81
N VAL A 86 -3.83 -18.91 1.90
CA VAL A 86 -4.65 -18.68 3.10
C VAL A 86 -4.78 -17.22 3.49
N ALA A 87 -3.96 -16.34 2.92
CA ALA A 87 -4.11 -14.91 3.04
C ALA A 87 -3.49 -14.20 1.84
N THR A 88 -4.01 -13.04 1.48
CA THR A 88 -3.43 -12.19 0.42
C THR A 88 -3.61 -10.72 0.74
N GLY A 89 -2.73 -9.90 0.17
CA GLY A 89 -2.79 -8.45 0.22
C GLY A 89 -2.00 -7.83 -0.92
N THR A 90 -2.47 -6.70 -1.42
CA THR A 90 -1.91 -6.03 -2.60
C THR A 90 -1.34 -4.67 -2.20
N LEU A 91 -0.16 -4.33 -2.71
CA LEU A 91 0.33 -2.96 -2.77
C LEU A 91 0.44 -2.52 -4.23
N ILE A 92 -0.27 -1.45 -4.58
CA ILE A 92 -0.16 -0.76 -5.86
C ILE A 92 0.67 0.49 -5.67
N VAL A 93 1.76 0.61 -6.42
CA VAL A 93 2.65 1.77 -6.36
C VAL A 93 2.31 2.73 -7.48
N GLU A 94 1.82 3.91 -7.10
CA GLU A 94 1.45 4.98 -8.00
C GLU A 94 2.58 6.02 -8.11
N GLN A 95 3.08 6.22 -9.31
CA GLN A 95 3.99 7.32 -9.63
C GLN A 95 3.20 8.63 -9.73
N LYS A 96 3.68 9.68 -9.05
CA LYS A 96 3.06 11.01 -9.12
C LYS A 96 4.03 12.03 -9.69
N PHE A 97 3.50 13.14 -10.23
CA PHE A 97 4.30 14.34 -10.56
C PHE A 97 4.51 15.24 -9.34
N LEU A 98 3.52 15.27 -8.42
CA LEU A 98 3.63 16.02 -7.18
C LEU A 98 4.73 15.47 -6.26
N ARG A 99 5.18 16.32 -5.32
CA ARG A 99 6.23 16.01 -4.34
C ARG A 99 7.55 15.59 -5.00
N GLY A 100 7.92 16.25 -6.10
CA GLY A 100 9.19 15.98 -6.78
C GLY A 100 9.22 14.59 -7.42
N CYS A 101 8.17 14.25 -8.16
CA CYS A 101 8.04 12.94 -8.79
C CYS A 101 8.07 11.76 -7.80
N ALA A 102 7.40 11.88 -6.66
CA ALA A 102 7.39 10.84 -5.63
C ALA A 102 6.40 9.70 -5.94
N LYS A 103 6.49 8.61 -5.16
CA LYS A 103 5.59 7.45 -5.23
C LYS A 103 4.64 7.37 -4.03
N ALA A 104 3.38 7.04 -4.26
CA ALA A 104 2.44 6.68 -3.20
C ALA A 104 2.07 5.21 -3.32
N GLY A 105 1.98 4.50 -2.20
CA GLY A 105 1.49 3.12 -2.19
C GLY A 105 0.03 3.04 -1.76
N HIS A 106 -0.76 2.23 -2.44
CA HIS A 106 -2.15 1.94 -2.11
C HIS A 106 -2.25 0.47 -1.71
N ILE A 107 -2.68 0.21 -0.49
CA ILE A 107 -2.89 -1.13 0.04
C ILE A 107 -4.32 -1.53 -0.24
N GLU A 108 -4.49 -2.63 -0.97
CA GLU A 108 -5.77 -3.16 -1.43
C GLU A 108 -5.88 -4.66 -1.11
N ASP A 109 -7.09 -5.20 -1.23
CA ASP A 109 -7.37 -6.64 -1.23
C ASP A 109 -6.82 -7.45 -0.05
N ILE A 110 -6.83 -6.87 1.16
CA ILE A 110 -6.40 -7.56 2.39
C ILE A 110 -7.47 -8.57 2.82
N VAL A 111 -7.12 -9.85 2.79
CA VAL A 111 -8.01 -10.93 3.23
C VAL A 111 -7.24 -12.08 3.85
N VAL A 112 -7.85 -12.71 4.85
CA VAL A 112 -7.39 -13.94 5.48
C VAL A 112 -8.53 -14.94 5.41
N HIS A 113 -8.27 -16.13 4.90
CA HIS A 113 -9.23 -17.22 4.84
C HIS A 113 -9.82 -17.49 6.24
N ASP A 114 -11.12 -17.76 6.32
CA ASP A 114 -11.85 -17.79 7.60
C ASP A 114 -11.30 -18.80 8.60
N SER A 115 -10.94 -19.99 8.12
CA SER A 115 -10.31 -21.04 8.94
C SER A 115 -8.91 -20.69 9.46
N GLN A 116 -8.35 -19.55 9.05
CA GLN A 116 -6.97 -19.12 9.30
C GLN A 116 -6.91 -17.80 10.07
N ARG A 117 -8.07 -17.24 10.46
CA ARG A 117 -8.17 -16.05 11.31
C ARG A 117 -7.58 -16.31 12.71
N GLY A 118 -7.23 -15.24 13.42
CA GLY A 118 -6.59 -15.32 14.75
C GLY A 118 -5.08 -15.60 14.74
N LYS A 119 -4.50 -16.03 13.60
CA LYS A 119 -3.06 -16.29 13.44
C LYS A 119 -2.21 -15.05 13.13
N LYS A 120 -2.78 -13.85 13.28
CA LYS A 120 -2.16 -12.54 12.97
C LYS A 120 -1.72 -12.34 11.51
N PHE A 121 -2.15 -13.17 10.57
CA PHE A 121 -1.81 -13.06 9.14
C PHE A 121 -2.15 -11.70 8.53
N GLY A 122 -3.31 -11.12 8.87
CA GLY A 122 -3.68 -9.79 8.38
C GLY A 122 -2.65 -8.71 8.75
N ILE A 123 -2.21 -8.67 10.01
CA ILE A 123 -1.18 -7.70 10.45
C ILE A 123 0.15 -7.97 9.74
N ARG A 124 0.52 -9.24 9.54
CA ARG A 124 1.76 -9.61 8.84
C ARG A 124 1.77 -9.19 7.37
N LEU A 125 0.61 -9.29 6.70
CA LEU A 125 0.45 -8.74 5.35
C LEU A 125 0.66 -7.23 5.37
N ILE A 126 0.02 -6.50 6.30
CA ILE A 126 0.20 -5.04 6.41
C ILE A 126 1.66 -4.67 6.68
N ASP A 127 2.33 -5.34 7.60
CA ASP A 127 3.75 -5.13 7.89
C ASP A 127 4.61 -5.36 6.65
N GLN A 128 4.32 -6.40 5.87
CA GLN A 128 5.05 -6.73 4.66
C GLN A 128 4.81 -5.71 3.54
N LEU A 129 3.57 -5.27 3.32
CA LEU A 129 3.26 -4.24 2.33
C LEU A 129 3.85 -2.89 2.72
N LYS A 130 3.89 -2.57 4.02
CA LYS A 130 4.62 -1.41 4.54
C LYS A 130 6.11 -1.50 4.22
N HIS A 131 6.72 -2.64 4.50
CA HIS A 131 8.13 -2.89 4.19
C HIS A 131 8.44 -2.70 2.70
N ILE A 132 7.63 -3.29 1.81
CA ILE A 132 7.79 -3.12 0.35
C ILE A 132 7.65 -1.64 -0.02
N GLY A 133 6.61 -0.96 0.47
CA GLY A 133 6.39 0.46 0.24
C GLY A 133 7.59 1.33 0.62
N THR A 134 8.21 1.07 1.77
CA THR A 134 9.44 1.74 2.18
C THR A 134 10.60 1.43 1.23
N MET A 135 10.82 0.15 0.89
CA MET A 135 11.92 -0.28 0.02
C MET A 135 11.84 0.32 -1.38
N VAL A 136 10.64 0.49 -1.93
CA VAL A 136 10.44 1.04 -3.29
C VAL A 136 10.34 2.57 -3.33
N GLY A 137 10.47 3.23 -2.18
CA GLY A 137 10.54 4.68 -2.04
C GLY A 137 9.17 5.39 -1.99
N CYS A 138 8.12 4.73 -1.50
CA CYS A 138 6.84 5.40 -1.27
C CYS A 138 6.96 6.41 -0.13
N TYR A 139 6.54 7.67 -0.38
CA TYR A 139 6.52 8.70 0.67
C TYR A 139 5.33 8.54 1.63
N LYS A 140 4.29 7.83 1.19
CA LYS A 140 3.12 7.47 2.02
C LYS A 140 2.49 6.18 1.54
N LEU A 141 1.73 5.57 2.44
CA LEU A 141 0.85 4.45 2.17
C LEU A 141 -0.58 4.85 2.50
N LEU A 142 -1.51 4.42 1.65
CA LEU A 142 -2.93 4.69 1.74
C LEU A 142 -3.69 3.37 1.74
N LEU A 143 -4.85 3.35 2.37
CA LEU A 143 -5.83 2.28 2.27
C LEU A 143 -7.21 2.85 2.57
N THR A 144 -8.24 2.15 2.11
CA THR A 144 -9.63 2.43 2.49
C THR A 144 -10.15 1.27 3.35
N CYS A 145 -10.99 1.58 4.33
CA CYS A 145 -11.58 0.56 5.19
C CYS A 145 -12.95 1.00 5.71
N SER A 146 -13.76 0.04 6.14
CA SER A 146 -14.97 0.30 6.91
C SER A 146 -14.62 0.75 8.33
N GLU A 147 -15.54 1.46 8.99
CA GLU A 147 -15.34 1.96 10.35
C GLU A 147 -15.02 0.84 11.35
N GLY A 148 -15.64 -0.33 11.20
CA GLY A 148 -15.37 -1.50 12.05
C GLY A 148 -13.95 -2.05 11.95
N ASN A 149 -13.22 -1.73 10.86
CA ASN A 149 -11.85 -2.15 10.64
C ASN A 149 -10.82 -1.05 10.97
N GLU A 150 -11.23 0.16 11.32
CA GLU A 150 -10.31 1.28 11.60
C GLU A 150 -9.32 0.93 12.71
N ALA A 151 -9.79 0.33 13.81
CA ALA A 151 -8.95 -0.08 14.93
C ALA A 151 -7.91 -1.16 14.55
N PHE A 152 -8.21 -2.02 13.57
CA PHE A 152 -7.26 -3.00 13.07
C PHE A 152 -6.08 -2.32 12.35
N TYR A 153 -6.36 -1.36 11.46
CA TYR A 153 -5.33 -0.62 10.75
C TYR A 153 -4.58 0.36 11.66
N GLY A 154 -5.25 0.93 12.66
CA GLY A 154 -4.64 1.76 13.70
C GLY A 154 -3.51 1.07 14.45
N LYS A 155 -3.65 -0.24 14.74
CA LYS A 155 -2.57 -1.07 15.35
C LYS A 155 -1.31 -1.12 14.48
N SER A 156 -1.43 -0.89 13.18
CA SER A 156 -0.32 -0.86 12.23
C SER A 156 0.18 0.57 11.94
N GLY A 157 -0.30 1.58 12.68
CA GLY A 157 0.12 2.98 12.56
C GLY A 157 -0.61 3.79 11.50
N PHE A 158 -1.68 3.26 10.90
CA PHE A 158 -2.55 4.05 10.03
C PHE A 158 -3.43 4.98 10.86
N VAL A 159 -3.74 6.15 10.29
CA VAL A 159 -4.61 7.16 10.90
C VAL A 159 -5.65 7.60 9.88
N ARG A 160 -6.87 7.89 10.35
CA ARG A 160 -7.92 8.47 9.51
C ARG A 160 -7.49 9.84 9.00
N LYS A 161 -7.63 10.08 7.70
CA LYS A 161 -7.22 11.34 7.04
C LYS A 161 -8.35 11.94 6.21
N ASP A 162 -8.91 11.15 5.30
CA ASP A 162 -9.84 11.64 4.27
C ASP A 162 -11.08 10.74 4.15
N LEU A 163 -12.06 11.19 3.36
CA LEU A 163 -13.23 10.41 2.98
C LEU A 163 -12.97 9.65 1.68
N HIS A 164 -13.47 8.41 1.58
CA HIS A 164 -13.47 7.64 0.35
C HIS A 164 -14.83 7.78 -0.35
N MET A 165 -14.81 8.16 -1.63
CA MET A 165 -15.99 8.38 -2.46
C MET A 165 -15.97 7.42 -3.64
N ALA A 166 -17.13 6.89 -4.05
CA ALA A 166 -17.24 5.95 -5.15
C ALA A 166 -18.36 6.33 -6.12
N VAL A 167 -18.11 6.15 -7.42
CA VAL A 167 -19.12 6.16 -8.49
C VAL A 167 -19.00 4.83 -9.23
N TYR A 168 -20.07 4.05 -9.24
CA TYR A 168 -20.12 2.78 -9.96
C TYR A 168 -20.59 3.03 -11.39
N LEU A 169 -19.70 2.82 -12.37
CA LEU A 169 -19.92 3.20 -13.77
C LEU A 169 -20.78 2.19 -14.57
N ASN A 170 -20.88 0.95 -14.09
CA ASN A 170 -21.62 -0.12 -14.75
C ASN A 170 -22.67 -0.69 -13.78
N ASN A 171 -23.80 0.00 -13.65
CA ASN A 171 -24.98 -0.58 -13.00
C ASN A 171 -25.80 -1.30 -14.08
N ASP A 172 -25.54 -2.59 -14.29
CA ASP A 172 -26.60 -3.43 -14.86
C ASP A 172 -27.77 -3.37 -13.87
N SER A 173 -28.90 -2.83 -14.33
CA SER A 173 -30.14 -2.64 -13.57
C SER A 173 -30.79 -3.94 -13.07
N SER A 174 -30.10 -5.08 -13.19
CA SER A 174 -30.56 -6.41 -12.77
C SER A 174 -30.05 -6.87 -11.39
N THR A 175 -29.28 -6.05 -10.66
CA THR A 175 -28.81 -6.41 -9.30
C THR A 175 -29.03 -5.33 -8.23
N SER A 176 -30.13 -4.59 -8.28
CA SER A 176 -30.61 -3.81 -7.13
C SER A 176 -31.33 -4.70 -6.12
N SER A 177 -30.58 -5.51 -5.35
CA SER A 177 -31.04 -6.00 -4.03
C SER A 177 -29.96 -6.67 -3.16
N VAL A 178 -28.66 -6.52 -3.46
CA VAL A 178 -27.65 -6.99 -2.50
C VAL A 178 -27.47 -5.90 -1.45
N ALA A 179 -28.14 -6.09 -0.31
CA ALA A 179 -27.88 -5.35 0.92
C ALA A 179 -26.36 -5.29 1.17
N ALA A 180 -25.91 -4.16 1.72
CA ALA A 180 -24.51 -3.93 2.09
C ALA A 180 -23.91 -5.20 2.73
N PRO A 181 -22.67 -5.58 2.36
CA PRO A 181 -22.07 -6.82 2.86
C PRO A 181 -22.10 -6.81 4.38
N VAL A 182 -22.59 -7.91 4.95
CA VAL A 182 -22.68 -8.11 6.40
C VAL A 182 -21.30 -7.85 6.98
N VAL A 183 -21.25 -6.84 7.85
CA VAL A 183 -20.04 -6.39 8.55
C VAL A 183 -19.35 -7.61 9.16
N ALA A 184 -18.11 -7.87 8.74
CA ALA A 184 -17.27 -8.87 9.36
C ALA A 184 -17.23 -8.63 10.88
N VAL A 185 -17.58 -9.68 11.63
CA VAL A 185 -17.68 -9.67 13.10
C VAL A 185 -16.37 -9.13 13.71
N PRO A 186 -16.44 -8.18 14.65
CA PRO A 186 -15.27 -7.55 15.24
C PRO A 186 -14.42 -8.59 15.98
N VAL A 187 -13.10 -8.56 15.71
CA VAL A 187 -12.11 -9.30 16.48
C VAL A 187 -11.95 -8.61 17.83
N VAL A 188 -12.65 -9.11 18.85
CA VAL A 188 -12.46 -8.71 20.24
C VAL A 188 -11.12 -9.28 20.72
N VAL A 189 -10.21 -8.41 21.16
CA VAL A 189 -8.99 -8.80 21.89
C VAL A 189 -9.11 -8.20 23.30
N PRO A 190 -8.91 -8.98 24.38
CA PRO A 190 -8.91 -8.44 25.74
C PRO A 190 -7.63 -7.63 25.99
N THR A 191 -7.79 -6.43 26.54
CA THR A 191 -6.76 -5.56 27.06
C THR A 191 -6.25 -6.08 28.40
N THR A 192 -4.92 -6.18 28.55
CA THR A 192 -4.27 -6.09 29.86
C THR A 192 -3.08 -5.14 29.75
N SER A 193 -3.04 -4.23 30.72
CA SER A 193 -2.12 -3.12 30.93
C SER A 193 -0.92 -3.55 31.77
N SER A 194 0.29 -3.04 31.47
CA SER A 194 1.20 -2.56 32.51
C SER A 194 2.25 -1.58 31.98
N GLU A 195 2.44 -0.52 32.76
CA GLU A 195 3.41 0.58 32.77
C GLU A 195 4.89 0.12 32.62
N ALA A 196 5.72 0.77 31.81
CA ALA A 196 6.51 2.01 32.01
C ALA A 196 7.88 1.79 32.67
N THR A 197 8.96 2.29 32.04
CA THR A 197 10.10 2.94 32.71
C THR A 197 11.00 3.66 31.70
N THR A 198 11.49 4.81 32.16
CA THR A 198 12.23 5.90 31.52
C THR A 198 13.75 5.68 31.44
N SER A 199 14.43 6.27 30.44
CA SER A 199 15.73 6.94 30.67
C SER A 199 16.08 8.03 29.64
N THR A 200 16.62 9.13 30.18
CA THR A 200 17.37 10.29 29.64
C THR A 200 18.54 9.92 28.69
N ALA A 201 19.18 10.76 27.84
CA ALA A 201 19.58 12.18 27.90
C ALA A 201 19.96 12.78 26.51
N ALA A 202 20.26 14.10 26.50
CA ALA A 202 20.69 15.02 25.41
C ALA A 202 22.05 14.65 24.73
N ALA A 203 22.62 15.29 23.69
CA ALA A 203 22.49 16.62 23.07
C ALA A 203 23.20 16.66 21.67
N LEU A 204 22.86 17.69 20.87
CA LEU A 204 23.64 18.48 19.88
C LEU A 204 24.85 17.90 19.10
N GLY A 205 24.86 18.14 17.78
CA GLY A 205 26.13 18.24 17.01
C GLY A 205 26.04 18.23 15.48
N ALA A 206 26.15 19.42 14.89
CA ALA A 206 26.78 19.77 13.59
C ALA A 206 26.27 19.18 12.25
N ALA A 207 25.81 20.10 11.39
CA ALA A 207 25.62 19.93 9.96
C ALA A 207 26.97 19.79 9.22
N THR A 208 27.03 18.93 8.22
CA THR A 208 28.06 18.95 7.17
C THR A 208 27.39 18.77 5.82
N THR A 209 27.64 19.72 4.94
CA THR A 209 27.22 19.79 3.55
C THR A 209 28.13 18.94 2.67
N THR A 210 27.54 18.12 1.80
CA THR A 210 28.21 17.62 0.59
C THR A 210 27.28 17.78 -0.60
N SER A 211 27.79 18.50 -1.60
CA SER A 211 27.14 18.89 -2.85
C SER A 211 27.35 17.83 -3.93
N THR A 212 26.30 17.55 -4.72
CA THR A 212 26.41 17.16 -6.13
C THR A 212 25.26 17.78 -6.92
N ASN A 213 25.61 18.58 -7.94
CA ASN A 213 24.74 19.38 -8.80
C ASN A 213 23.91 18.55 -9.80
N ASN A 214 22.64 18.95 -10.01
CA ASN A 214 22.12 19.35 -11.33
C ASN A 214 20.65 19.81 -11.23
N SER A 215 20.41 21.12 -11.07
CA SER A 215 19.25 21.87 -11.62
C SER A 215 19.22 23.33 -11.12
N ASN A 216 18.90 24.26 -12.02
CA ASN A 216 18.98 25.73 -11.87
C ASN A 216 17.94 26.35 -10.91
N PHE A 217 17.88 25.94 -9.64
CA PHE A 217 16.96 26.55 -8.66
C PHE A 217 17.68 26.91 -7.35
N ILE A 218 17.56 28.18 -6.94
CA ILE A 218 18.02 28.67 -5.64
C ILE A 218 16.78 28.93 -4.78
N VAL A 219 16.69 28.26 -3.64
CA VAL A 219 15.68 28.53 -2.61
C VAL A 219 16.31 29.44 -1.56
N ASN A 220 15.73 30.60 -1.29
CA ASN A 220 16.25 31.50 -0.26
C ASN A 220 15.81 31.07 1.15
N THR A 221 16.40 31.68 2.17
CA THR A 221 16.13 31.41 3.60
C THR A 221 14.67 31.66 4.04
N ASN A 222 13.84 32.25 3.17
CA ASN A 222 12.43 32.50 3.40
C ASN A 222 11.54 31.54 2.60
N ASN A 223 12.08 30.43 2.10
CA ASN A 223 11.37 29.40 1.33
C ASN A 223 10.80 29.86 -0.02
N ASN A 224 11.35 30.94 -0.60
CA ASN A 224 10.97 31.42 -1.93
C ASN A 224 11.83 30.76 -3.02
N ILE A 225 11.20 30.36 -4.13
CA ILE A 225 11.88 29.81 -5.31
C ILE A 225 12.30 30.97 -6.23
N ILE A 226 13.60 31.08 -6.50
CA ILE A 226 14.15 32.02 -7.47
C ILE A 226 14.56 31.23 -8.72
N ILE A 227 13.92 31.54 -9.84
CA ILE A 227 14.25 30.97 -11.16
C ILE A 227 15.15 31.97 -11.88
N THR A 228 16.42 31.63 -12.07
CA THR A 228 17.34 32.45 -12.86
C THR A 228 17.46 31.87 -14.26
N ASN A 229 16.85 32.52 -15.25
CA ASN A 229 17.09 32.25 -16.67
C ASN A 229 18.26 33.13 -17.14
N THR A 230 19.22 32.55 -17.86
CA THR A 230 20.48 33.21 -18.25
C THR A 230 20.36 34.16 -19.44
N ASP A 231 19.18 34.64 -19.81
CA ASP A 231 19.08 35.73 -20.77
C ASP A 231 17.83 36.58 -20.53
N THR A 232 18.06 37.89 -20.48
CA THR A 232 17.12 39.00 -20.27
C THR A 232 16.64 39.27 -18.83
N THR A 233 16.72 40.56 -18.46
CA THR A 233 16.43 41.13 -17.14
C THR A 233 15.10 40.65 -16.53
N PRO A 234 15.09 40.04 -15.32
CA PRO A 234 13.89 39.47 -14.73
C PRO A 234 13.04 40.54 -14.02
N LYS A 235 11.78 40.73 -14.45
CA LYS A 235 10.73 41.24 -13.56
C LYS A 235 10.35 40.11 -12.60
N ALA A 236 10.80 40.20 -11.35
CA ALA A 236 10.40 39.28 -10.31
C ALA A 236 8.89 39.43 -10.05
N ARG A 237 8.12 38.37 -10.32
CA ARG A 237 6.73 38.25 -9.88
C ARG A 237 6.69 37.21 -8.77
N THR A 238 6.62 37.67 -7.52
CA THR A 238 6.46 36.81 -6.36
C THR A 238 5.01 36.34 -6.30
N VAL A 239 4.78 35.03 -6.38
CA VAL A 239 3.48 34.42 -6.13
C VAL A 239 3.62 33.61 -4.86
N SER A 240 2.87 33.95 -3.81
CA SER A 240 2.89 33.20 -2.55
C SER A 240 2.26 31.83 -2.75
N ILE A 241 2.83 30.81 -2.10
CA ILE A 241 2.32 29.43 -2.14
C ILE A 241 0.86 29.36 -1.65
N GLU A 242 0.50 30.22 -0.70
CA GLU A 242 -0.87 30.37 -0.18
C GLU A 242 -1.87 30.80 -1.27
N ALA A 243 -1.46 31.65 -2.22
CA ALA A 243 -2.32 32.11 -3.31
C ALA A 243 -2.61 31.01 -4.35
N LEU A 244 -1.69 30.07 -4.55
CA LEU A 244 -1.89 28.91 -5.43
C LEU A 244 -2.83 27.87 -4.80
N SER A 245 -2.73 27.66 -3.48
CA SER A 245 -3.62 26.76 -2.74
C SER A 245 -5.08 27.23 -2.78
N ALA A 246 -5.32 28.52 -2.48
CA ALA A 246 -6.66 29.10 -2.51
C ALA A 246 -7.27 29.12 -3.93
N SER A 247 -6.44 29.28 -4.97
CA SER A 247 -6.89 29.25 -6.35
C SER A 247 -7.31 27.85 -6.79
N MET A 248 -6.68 26.78 -6.31
CA MET A 248 -7.07 25.40 -6.66
C MET A 248 -8.36 24.97 -5.98
N GLU A 249 -8.60 25.36 -4.73
CA GLU A 249 -9.89 25.14 -4.06
C GLU A 249 -11.05 25.86 -4.80
N SER A 250 -10.80 27.05 -5.35
CA SER A 250 -11.81 27.79 -6.12
C SER A 250 -12.10 27.20 -7.51
N ILE A 251 -11.14 26.49 -8.11
CA ILE A 251 -11.29 25.89 -9.46
C ILE A 251 -12.09 24.58 -9.42
N MET A 252 -12.06 23.85 -8.31
CA MET A 252 -12.77 22.56 -8.21
C MET A 252 -14.19 22.67 -7.60
N VAL A 253 -14.54 23.83 -7.05
CA VAL A 253 -15.84 24.08 -6.36
C VAL A 253 -16.71 25.10 -7.14
N LYS A 254 -16.41 25.39 -8.41
CA LYS A 254 -17.23 26.23 -9.30
C LYS A 254 -17.88 25.42 -10.41
#